data_AF-A0A5E4LWC4-F1
#
_entry.id   AF-A0A5E4LWC4-F1
#
_cell.length_a   1.000
_cell.length_b   1.000
_cell.length_c   1.000
_cell.angle_alpha   90.00
_cell.angle_beta   90.00
_cell.angle_gamma   90.00
#
_symmetry.space_group_name_H-M   'P 1'
#
loop_
_entity.id
_entity.type
_entity.pdbx_description
1 polymer ?
#
loop_
_entity_poly.entity_id
_entity_poly.type
_entity_poly.pdbx_seq_one_letter_code
_entity_poly.pdbx_strand_id
1 'polypeptide(L)'
;MSKLQQFTLDDINQYRQANKVQPLTMINEEPSSAYAKVLLSERCLHHVQDNGITPQGRFHNAGIDSFSVGENLAGGQKAVFDNLENFVKNRNYDMMFRDADSNWGHRQNILDPKYTAISIGIDYDATNMVIVEDFLTTLQSDEYVPPSAYSDIADLRDCW
;
A
#
# COMPACT_ATOMS: atom_id res chain seq x y z
N MET A 1 -12.18 3.30 9.40
CA MET A 1 -10.79 3.26 9.92
C MET A 1 -10.69 2.62 11.31
N SER A 2 -9.85 1.60 11.43
CA SER A 2 -9.47 0.91 12.67
C SER A 2 -8.32 1.60 13.40
N LYS A 3 -8.08 1.23 14.67
CA LYS A 3 -6.93 1.74 15.45
C LYS A 3 -5.58 1.45 14.77
N LEU A 4 -5.45 0.27 14.16
CA LEU A 4 -4.20 -0.14 13.53
C LEU A 4 -3.94 0.64 12.24
N GLN A 5 -5.00 0.90 11.43
CA GLN A 5 -4.90 1.78 10.26
C GLN A 5 -4.52 3.22 10.65
N GLN A 6 -5.11 3.76 11.72
CA GLN A 6 -4.72 5.09 12.23
C GLN A 6 -3.25 5.09 12.68
N PHE A 7 -2.82 4.05 13.39
CA PHE A 7 -1.43 3.92 13.81
C PHE A 7 -0.46 3.86 12.62
N THR A 8 -0.78 3.08 11.58
CA THR A 8 0.01 3.03 10.33
C THR A 8 0.09 4.41 9.68
N LEU A 9 -1.03 5.12 9.56
CA LEU A 9 -1.08 6.48 9.02
C LEU A 9 -0.19 7.44 9.81
N ASP A 10 -0.25 7.40 11.14
CA ASP A 10 0.52 8.26 12.02
C ASP A 10 2.02 7.99 11.91
N ASP A 11 2.43 6.72 11.76
CA ASP A 11 3.82 6.33 11.56
C ASP A 11 4.37 6.81 10.20
N ILE A 12 3.62 6.59 9.11
CA ILE A 12 3.98 7.12 7.77
C ILE A 12 4.10 8.66 7.82
N ASN A 13 3.14 9.33 8.46
CA ASN A 13 3.13 10.79 8.54
C ASN A 13 4.28 11.34 9.38
N GLN A 14 4.81 10.59 10.36
CA GLN A 14 6.04 10.98 11.06
C GLN A 14 7.24 11.01 10.10
N TYR A 15 7.39 10.02 9.22
CA TYR A 15 8.45 10.05 8.20
C TYR A 15 8.28 11.22 7.24
N ARG A 16 7.06 11.49 6.79
CA ARG A 16 6.77 12.62 5.90
C ARG A 16 7.10 13.96 6.55
N GLN A 17 6.65 14.18 7.79
CA GLN A 17 6.94 15.39 8.56
C GLN A 17 8.44 15.58 8.80
N ALA A 18 9.16 14.53 9.18
CA ALA A 18 10.62 14.56 9.38
C ALA A 18 11.38 14.94 8.10
N ASN A 19 10.81 14.63 6.93
CA ASN A 19 11.36 14.96 5.61
C ASN A 19 10.71 16.21 4.99
N LYS A 20 9.95 17.01 5.76
CA LYS A 20 9.29 18.26 5.32
C LYS A 20 8.29 18.05 4.18
N VAL A 21 7.68 16.87 4.10
CA VAL A 21 6.60 16.53 3.19
C VAL A 21 5.27 16.63 3.95
N GLN A 22 4.22 17.13 3.28
CA GLN A 22 2.91 17.28 3.90
C GLN A 22 2.33 15.91 4.33
N PRO A 23 1.67 15.82 5.50
CA PRO A 23 1.04 14.58 5.92
C PRO A 23 -0.08 14.17 4.95
N LEU A 24 -0.27 12.86 4.80
CA LEU A 24 -1.35 12.25 4.03
C LEU A 24 -2.64 12.26 4.84
N THR A 25 -3.76 12.35 4.13
CA THR A 25 -5.10 12.16 4.71
C THR A 25 -5.62 10.78 4.31
N MET A 26 -6.18 10.03 5.26
CA MET A 26 -6.81 8.76 4.92
C MET A 26 -8.12 8.99 4.15
N ILE A 27 -8.29 8.23 3.07
CA ILE A 27 -9.54 8.15 2.31
C ILE A 27 -10.09 6.73 2.34
N ASN A 28 -11.20 6.49 1.63
CA ASN A 28 -11.91 5.21 1.56
C ASN A 28 -10.97 4.00 1.58
N GLU A 29 -11.02 3.24 2.68
CA GLU A 29 -10.12 2.12 2.93
C GLU A 29 -10.52 0.83 2.22
N GLU A 30 -11.69 0.79 1.58
CA GLU A 30 -12.29 -0.45 1.08
C GLU A 30 -11.42 -1.17 0.04
N PRO A 31 -10.89 -0.51 -1.01
CA PRO A 31 -10.10 -1.21 -2.03
C PRO A 31 -8.83 -1.86 -1.46
N SER A 32 -8.09 -1.12 -0.62
CA SER A 32 -6.86 -1.64 -0.01
C SER A 32 -7.18 -2.73 1.02
N SER A 33 -8.25 -2.57 1.81
CA SER A 33 -8.66 -3.57 2.82
C SER A 33 -9.16 -4.87 2.17
N ALA A 34 -9.85 -4.77 1.04
CA ALA A 34 -10.24 -5.94 0.25
C ALA A 34 -9.00 -6.64 -0.30
N TYR A 35 -8.01 -5.89 -0.76
CA TYR A 35 -6.79 -6.47 -1.31
C TYR A 35 -5.88 -7.10 -0.27
N ALA A 36 -5.75 -6.51 0.92
CA ALA A 36 -5.01 -7.12 2.03
C ALA A 36 -5.51 -8.53 2.36
N LYS A 37 -6.83 -8.76 2.28
CA LYS A 37 -7.44 -10.09 2.48
C LYS A 37 -7.04 -11.09 1.40
N VAL A 38 -7.00 -10.63 0.14
CA VAL A 38 -6.56 -11.45 -1.00
C VAL A 38 -5.12 -11.88 -0.79
N LEU A 39 -4.21 -10.93 -0.58
CA LEU A 39 -2.78 -11.19 -0.37
C LEU A 39 -2.52 -12.10 0.84
N LEU A 40 -3.25 -11.91 1.94
CA LEU A 40 -3.16 -12.79 3.11
C LEU A 40 -3.62 -14.22 2.79
N SER A 41 -4.73 -14.36 2.06
CA SER A 41 -5.28 -15.67 1.69
C SER A 41 -4.37 -16.44 0.73
N GLU A 42 -3.68 -15.73 -0.16
CA GLU A 42 -2.73 -16.28 -1.11
C GLU A 42 -1.35 -16.53 -0.49
N ARG A 43 -1.04 -15.85 0.62
CA ARG A 43 0.30 -15.78 1.24
C ARG A 43 1.37 -15.34 0.25
N CYS A 44 1.01 -14.39 -0.58
CA CYS A 44 1.89 -13.79 -1.58
C CYS A 44 1.64 -12.29 -1.63
N LEU A 45 2.72 -11.51 -1.73
CA LEU A 45 2.66 -10.11 -2.13
C LEU A 45 2.83 -10.03 -3.65
N HIS A 46 1.93 -9.28 -4.28
CA HIS A 46 1.97 -8.92 -5.69
C HIS A 46 1.05 -7.70 -5.88
N HIS A 47 1.37 -6.80 -6.80
CA HIS A 47 0.62 -5.56 -7.05
C HIS A 47 -0.61 -5.76 -7.95
N VAL A 48 -0.55 -6.72 -8.87
CA VAL A 48 -1.55 -6.98 -9.91
C VAL A 48 -2.25 -8.30 -9.62
N GLN A 49 -3.57 -8.27 -9.58
CA GLN A 49 -4.39 -9.47 -9.41
C GLN A 49 -4.27 -10.42 -10.60
N ASP A 50 -4.61 -11.70 -10.42
CA ASP A 50 -4.60 -12.75 -11.46
C ASP A 50 -5.37 -12.38 -12.72
N ASN A 51 -6.40 -11.55 -12.58
CA ASN A 51 -7.23 -11.05 -13.68
C ASN A 51 -6.69 -9.76 -14.33
N GLY A 52 -5.47 -9.33 -13.99
CA GLY A 52 -4.82 -8.14 -14.50
C GLY A 52 -5.25 -6.83 -13.84
N ILE A 53 -6.05 -6.87 -12.76
CA ILE A 53 -6.47 -5.65 -12.05
C ILE A 53 -5.28 -5.08 -11.26
N THR A 54 -4.82 -3.90 -11.69
CA THR A 54 -3.77 -3.09 -11.04
C THR A 54 -4.31 -2.35 -9.81
N PRO A 55 -3.45 -1.72 -8.98
CA PRO A 55 -3.89 -0.87 -7.87
C PRO A 55 -4.90 0.20 -8.31
N GLN A 56 -4.59 0.95 -9.36
CA GLN A 56 -5.52 1.93 -9.91
C GLN A 56 -6.82 1.30 -10.41
N GLY A 57 -6.75 0.11 -11.01
CA GLY A 57 -7.93 -0.65 -11.42
C GLY A 57 -8.85 -1.03 -10.25
N ARG A 58 -8.29 -1.32 -9.06
CA ARG A 58 -9.09 -1.59 -7.85
C ARG A 58 -9.90 -0.36 -7.43
N PHE A 59 -9.28 0.82 -7.42
CA PHE A 59 -9.97 2.07 -7.10
C PHE A 59 -11.02 2.43 -8.16
N HIS A 60 -10.71 2.24 -9.44
CA HIS A 60 -11.67 2.45 -10.53
C HIS A 60 -12.91 1.57 -10.38
N ASN A 61 -12.72 0.27 -10.12
CA ASN A 61 -13.84 -0.66 -9.93
C ASN A 61 -14.69 -0.34 -8.68
N ALA A 62 -14.12 0.37 -7.71
CA ALA A 62 -14.84 0.90 -6.55
C ALA A 62 -15.54 2.25 -6.82
N GLY A 63 -15.49 2.77 -8.04
CA GLY A 63 -16.06 4.06 -8.44
C GLY A 63 -15.23 5.27 -7.99
N ILE A 64 -13.93 5.08 -7.77
CA ILE A 64 -12.99 6.11 -7.32
C ILE A 64 -12.03 6.46 -8.47
N ASP A 65 -12.56 7.14 -9.48
CA ASP A 65 -11.94 7.26 -10.81
C ASP A 65 -10.94 8.41 -10.96
N SER A 66 -10.73 9.20 -9.91
CA SER A 66 -9.99 10.46 -9.99
C SER A 66 -8.59 10.39 -9.40
N PHE A 67 -7.93 9.22 -9.33
CA PHE A 67 -6.61 9.11 -8.69
C PHE A 67 -5.59 8.28 -9.47
N SER A 68 -4.34 8.76 -9.45
CA SER A 68 -3.16 7.93 -9.71
C SER A 68 -2.77 7.28 -8.38
N VAL A 69 -2.46 5.99 -8.44
CA VAL A 69 -2.18 5.18 -7.25
C VAL A 69 -0.75 4.65 -7.33
N GLY A 70 0.06 4.98 -6.33
CA GLY A 70 1.29 4.24 -6.02
C GLY A 70 1.01 3.26 -4.89
N GLU A 71 1.55 2.06 -4.93
CA GLU A 71 1.29 1.04 -3.90
C GLU A 71 2.59 0.62 -3.22
N ASN A 72 2.53 0.51 -1.89
CA ASN A 72 3.49 -0.27 -1.12
C ASN A 72 2.80 -1.48 -0.50
N LEU A 73 3.52 -2.61 -0.50
CA LEU A 73 3.06 -3.86 0.09
C LEU A 73 4.07 -4.34 1.11
N ALA A 74 3.59 -4.80 2.26
CA ALA A 74 4.42 -5.49 3.24
C ALA A 74 3.68 -6.69 3.84
N GLY A 75 4.41 -7.76 4.14
CA GLY A 75 3.80 -9.02 4.54
C GLY A 75 4.72 -9.94 5.34
N GLY A 76 4.22 -11.11 5.67
CA GLY A 76 4.99 -12.21 6.29
C GLY A 76 4.61 -12.51 7.74
N GLN A 77 5.48 -13.27 8.40
CA GLN A 77 5.23 -13.80 9.73
C GLN A 77 5.18 -12.70 10.78
N LYS A 78 4.06 -12.62 11.52
CA LYS A 78 3.90 -11.68 12.63
C LYS A 78 4.27 -12.26 13.99
N ALA A 79 4.43 -13.58 14.10
CA ALA A 79 4.69 -14.27 15.37
C ALA A 79 6.00 -13.85 16.05
N VAL A 80 6.91 -13.21 15.30
CA VAL A 80 8.18 -12.67 15.82
C VAL A 80 8.02 -11.30 16.49
N PHE A 81 6.82 -10.70 16.47
CA PHE A 81 6.55 -9.39 17.06
C PHE A 81 5.63 -9.49 18.27
N ASP A 82 5.91 -8.69 19.29
CA ASP A 82 5.13 -8.66 20.54
C ASP A 82 3.67 -8.22 20.35
N ASN A 83 3.41 -7.41 19.31
CA ASN A 83 2.07 -6.95 18.95
C ASN A 83 2.03 -6.50 17.47
N LEU A 84 0.82 -6.22 16.98
CA LEU A 84 0.58 -5.80 15.59
C LEU A 84 1.18 -4.42 15.27
N GLU A 85 1.20 -3.51 16.24
CA GLU A 85 1.78 -2.17 16.07
C GLU A 85 3.30 -2.23 15.83
N ASN A 86 3.99 -3.17 16.49
CA ASN A 86 5.42 -3.41 16.29
C ASN A 86 5.70 -4.02 14.91
N PHE A 87 4.82 -4.90 14.41
CA PHE A 87 4.90 -5.38 13.02
C PHE A 87 4.77 -4.21 12.05
N VAL A 88 3.74 -3.36 12.21
CA VAL A 88 3.54 -2.17 11.36
C VAL A 88 4.77 -1.27 11.37
N LYS A 89 5.26 -0.88 12.55
CA LYS A 89 6.45 -0.03 12.69
C LYS A 89 7.66 -0.63 12.00
N ASN A 90 7.89 -1.92 12.17
CA ASN A 90 9.02 -2.58 11.55
C ASN A 90 8.89 -2.61 10.02
N ARG A 91 7.71 -2.92 9.48
CA ARG A 91 7.48 -2.94 8.04
C ARG A 91 7.58 -1.56 7.42
N ASN A 92 6.98 -0.54 8.03
CA ASN A 92 7.11 0.84 7.57
C ASN A 92 8.57 1.31 7.62
N TYR A 93 9.31 0.96 8.68
CA TYR A 93 10.74 1.25 8.77
C TYR A 93 11.54 0.57 7.66
N ASP A 94 11.28 -0.71 7.40
CA ASP A 94 11.98 -1.45 6.35
C ASP A 94 11.69 -0.85 4.96
N MET A 95 10.42 -0.54 4.65
CA MET A 95 10.02 0.17 3.42
C MET A 95 10.66 1.56 3.30
N MET A 96 10.90 2.25 4.41
CA MET A 96 11.48 3.59 4.42
C MET A 96 13.02 3.60 4.35
N PHE A 97 13.69 2.61 4.95
CA PHE A 97 15.14 2.65 5.20
C PHE A 97 15.91 1.41 4.74
N ARG A 98 15.24 0.31 4.40
CA ARG A 98 15.85 -0.96 3.99
C ARG A 98 15.21 -1.50 2.71
N ASP A 99 15.05 -0.61 1.74
CA ASP A 99 14.25 -0.85 0.55
C ASP A 99 15.09 -0.99 -0.73
N ALA A 100 16.38 -1.32 -0.58
CA ALA A 100 17.31 -1.37 -1.70
C ALA A 100 16.91 -2.43 -2.74
N ASP A 101 16.35 -3.56 -2.29
CA ASP A 101 15.92 -4.66 -3.15
C ASP A 101 14.69 -4.28 -4.02
N SER A 102 13.88 -3.32 -3.56
CA SER A 102 12.78 -2.72 -4.33
C SER A 102 13.20 -1.43 -5.04
N ASN A 103 14.51 -1.20 -5.19
CA ASN A 103 15.09 0.00 -5.80
C ASN A 103 14.56 1.31 -5.17
N TRP A 104 14.32 1.29 -3.86
CA TRP A 104 13.76 2.39 -3.08
C TRP A 104 12.35 2.83 -3.52
N GLY A 105 11.60 1.98 -4.23
CA GLY A 105 10.26 2.28 -4.70
C GLY A 105 9.27 2.59 -3.57
N HIS A 106 9.36 1.85 -2.46
CA HIS A 106 8.46 2.07 -1.32
C HIS A 106 8.75 3.41 -0.63
N ARG A 107 10.05 3.71 -0.42
CA ARG A 107 10.49 5.00 0.13
C ARG A 107 10.07 6.16 -0.76
N GLN A 108 10.18 6.00 -2.08
CA GLN A 108 9.76 7.02 -3.04
C GLN A 108 8.27 7.31 -2.88
N ASN A 109 7.41 6.30 -2.79
CA ASN A 109 5.97 6.50 -2.55
C ASN A 109 5.70 7.21 -1.21
N ILE A 110 6.33 6.78 -0.12
CA ILE A 110 6.16 7.38 1.22
C ILE A 110 6.49 8.87 1.21
N LEU A 111 7.54 9.29 0.49
CA LEU A 111 8.03 10.66 0.49
C LEU A 111 7.60 11.50 -0.71
N ASP A 112 6.85 10.95 -1.68
CA ASP A 112 6.45 11.71 -2.86
C ASP A 112 5.43 12.80 -2.45
N PRO A 113 5.76 14.10 -2.69
CA PRO A 113 4.87 15.20 -2.35
C PRO A 113 3.62 15.27 -3.24
N LYS A 114 3.57 14.55 -4.37
CA LYS A 114 2.36 14.50 -5.21
C LYS A 114 1.22 13.81 -4.49
N TYR A 115 1.52 12.80 -3.67
CA TYR A 115 0.50 12.08 -2.92
C TYR A 115 0.01 12.94 -1.75
N THR A 116 -1.31 13.09 -1.69
CA THR A 116 -2.02 13.89 -0.67
C THR A 116 -2.99 13.04 0.15
N ALA A 117 -3.36 11.87 -0.38
CA ALA A 117 -4.24 10.92 0.26
C ALA A 117 -3.59 9.53 0.33
N ILE A 118 -4.10 8.70 1.23
CA ILE A 118 -3.72 7.28 1.35
C ILE A 118 -4.94 6.44 1.68
N SER A 119 -4.98 5.22 1.17
CA SER A 119 -5.87 4.16 1.63
C SER A 119 -5.00 3.04 2.19
N ILE A 120 -5.36 2.53 3.37
CA ILE A 120 -4.55 1.53 4.08
C ILE A 120 -5.40 0.30 4.31
N GLY A 121 -4.97 -0.83 3.77
CA GLY A 121 -5.52 -2.15 4.01
C GLY A 121 -4.65 -2.94 4.97
N ILE A 122 -5.25 -3.60 5.96
CA ILE A 122 -4.51 -4.45 6.89
C ILE A 122 -5.34 -5.71 7.14
N ASP A 123 -4.73 -6.88 6.98
CA ASP A 123 -5.34 -8.15 7.37
C ASP A 123 -4.31 -9.07 8.03
N TYR A 124 -4.75 -9.94 8.93
CA TYR A 124 -3.87 -10.86 9.66
C TYR A 124 -4.60 -12.10 10.16
N ASP A 125 -3.86 -13.21 10.27
CA ASP A 125 -4.33 -14.46 10.86
C ASP A 125 -3.59 -14.76 12.19
N ALA A 126 -3.47 -16.02 12.62
CA ALA A 126 -2.72 -16.36 13.82
C ALA A 126 -1.20 -16.12 13.68
N THR A 127 -0.66 -16.26 12.47
CA THR A 127 0.78 -16.35 12.18
C THR A 127 1.31 -15.27 11.26
N ASN A 128 0.47 -14.68 10.41
CA ASN A 128 0.85 -13.77 9.32
C ASN A 128 0.07 -12.45 9.39
N MET A 129 0.61 -11.44 8.74
CA MET A 129 -0.01 -10.13 8.56
C MET A 129 0.39 -9.55 7.21
N VAL A 130 -0.53 -8.80 6.59
CA VAL A 130 -0.31 -8.04 5.35
C VAL A 130 -0.74 -6.59 5.57
N ILE A 131 0.01 -5.67 4.97
CA ILE A 131 -0.25 -4.24 4.90
C ILE A 131 -0.23 -3.84 3.42
N VAL A 132 -1.29 -3.14 3.01
CA VAL A 132 -1.43 -2.49 1.70
C VAL A 132 -1.51 -0.99 1.93
N GLU A 133 -0.60 -0.24 1.31
CA GLU A 133 -0.57 1.22 1.38
C GLU A 133 -0.71 1.80 -0.03
N ASP A 134 -1.92 2.23 -0.37
CA ASP A 134 -2.21 2.85 -1.65
C ASP A 134 -2.14 4.38 -1.48
N PHE A 135 -1.11 5.00 -2.05
CA PHE A 135 -0.88 6.44 -2.06
C PHE A 135 -1.58 7.08 -3.26
N LEU A 136 -2.40 8.10 -3.01
CA LEU A 136 -3.27 8.69 -4.02
C LEU A 136 -2.97 10.17 -4.26
N THR A 137 -2.98 10.54 -5.53
CA THR A 137 -3.01 11.93 -6.00
C THR A 137 -4.15 12.09 -6.99
N THR A 138 -4.88 13.19 -6.92
CA THR A 138 -5.97 13.45 -7.86
C THR A 138 -5.42 13.55 -9.28
N LEU A 139 -5.98 12.78 -10.21
CA LEU A 139 -5.69 12.91 -11.65
C LEU A 139 -6.34 14.18 -12.19
N GLN A 140 -5.62 14.91 -13.02
CA GLN A 140 -6.28 15.82 -13.95
C GLN A 140 -6.98 14.97 -15.03
N SER A 141 -8.14 15.43 -15.51
CA SER A 141 -9.10 14.63 -16.30
C SER A 141 -8.54 14.03 -17.61
N ASP A 142 -7.38 14.48 -18.05
CA ASP A 142 -6.66 14.11 -19.27
C ASP A 142 -5.56 13.05 -19.05
N GLU A 143 -5.31 12.62 -17.81
CA GLU A 143 -4.23 11.68 -17.45
C GLU A 143 -4.70 10.23 -17.23
N TYR A 144 -5.98 9.91 -17.49
CA TYR A 144 -6.49 8.55 -17.31
C TYR A 144 -5.92 7.59 -18.36
N VAL A 145 -5.10 6.64 -17.92
CA VAL A 145 -4.66 5.50 -18.73
C VAL A 145 -5.48 4.27 -18.34
N PRO A 146 -6.22 3.64 -19.27
CA PRO A 146 -7.08 2.51 -18.94
C PRO A 146 -6.27 1.28 -18.47
N PRO A 147 -6.82 0.46 -17.56
CA PRO A 147 -6.14 -0.71 -16.98
C PRO A 147 -5.57 -1.71 -18.01
N SER A 148 -6.15 -1.78 -19.21
CA SER A 148 -5.69 -2.64 -20.31
C SER A 148 -4.30 -2.28 -20.85
N ALA A 149 -3.72 -1.14 -20.47
CA ALA A 149 -2.38 -0.72 -20.90
C ALA A 149 -1.24 -1.36 -20.08
N TYR A 150 -1.56 -2.08 -19.00
CA TYR A 150 -0.57 -2.65 -18.07
C TYR A 150 -0.39 -4.18 -18.20
N SER A 151 -0.94 -4.79 -19.25
CA SER A 151 -1.00 -6.25 -19.44
C SER A 151 0.35 -6.98 -19.52
N ASP A 152 1.45 -6.25 -19.64
CA ASP A 152 2.77 -6.81 -19.92
C ASP A 152 3.77 -6.65 -18.77
N ILE A 153 3.33 -6.18 -17.59
CA ILE A 153 4.21 -6.12 -16.42
C ILE A 153 4.18 -7.49 -15.74
N ALA A 154 5.27 -8.25 -15.89
CA ALA A 154 5.51 -9.41 -15.05
C ALA A 154 5.62 -8.95 -13.60
N ASP A 155 4.53 -9.07 -12.86
CA ASP A 155 4.49 -8.77 -11.44
C ASP A 155 5.14 -9.91 -10.66
N LEU A 156 6.18 -9.59 -9.90
CA LEU A 156 6.90 -10.57 -9.12
C LEU A 156 6.07 -10.92 -7.89
N ARG A 157 5.82 -12.22 -7.69
CA ARG A 157 5.17 -12.72 -6.47
C ARG A 157 6.22 -13.04 -5.42
N ASP A 158 6.07 -12.45 -4.24
CA ASP A 158 6.87 -12.80 -3.06
C ASP A 158 5.98 -13.56 -2.04
N CYS A 159 6.24 -14.86 -1.85
CA CYS A 159 5.33 -15.77 -1.15
C CYS A 159 5.95 -16.43 0.08
N TRP A 160 5.13 -16.81 1.08
CA TRP A 160 5.55 -17.46 2.32
C TRP A 160 4.63 -18.57 2.85
#